data_AF-A0A3N5ZHS3-F1
#
_entry.id   AF-A0A3N5ZHS3-F1
#
_cell.length_a   1.000
_cell.length_b   1.000
_cell.length_c   1.000
_cell.angle_alpha   90.00
_cell.angle_beta   90.00
_cell.angle_gamma   90.00
#
_symmetry.space_group_name_H-M   'P 1'
#
loop_
_entity.id
_entity.type
_entity.pdbx_description
1 polymer ?
#
loop_
_entity_poly.entity_id
_entity_poly.type
_entity_poly.pdbx_seq_one_letter_code
_entity_poly.pdbx_strand_id
1 'polypeptide(L)' 'MTVRHRMFESLTKSWEDLCKEATAFASEVGKERLINISVAAGGSAWAWGKALIVVWYWE' A
#
# COMPACT_ATOMS: atom_id res chain seq x y z
N MET A 1 -14.47 1.94 -16.96
CA MET A 1 -13.86 1.80 -15.63
C MET A 1 -13.03 0.54 -15.63
N THR A 2 -11.74 0.68 -15.33
CA THR A 2 -10.79 -0.41 -15.24
C THR A 2 -10.23 -0.48 -13.82
N VAL A 3 -10.03 -1.69 -13.30
CA VAL A 3 -9.38 -1.87 -12.00
C VAL A 3 -7.89 -1.63 -12.18
N ARG A 4 -7.32 -0.76 -11.34
CA ARG A 4 -5.88 -0.54 -11.21
C ARG A 4 -5.41 -0.72 -9.78
N HIS A 5 -4.10 -0.83 -9.63
CA HIS A 5 -3.47 -0.83 -8.32
C HIS A 5 -2.19 -0.02 -8.30
N ARG A 6 -1.84 0.49 -7.11
CA ARG A 6 -0.52 1.07 -6.82
C ARG A 6 0.11 0.36 -5.64
N MET A 7 1.38 -0.01 -5.78
CA MET A 7 2.15 -0.71 -4.76
C MET A 7 3.08 0.26 -4.04
N PHE A 8 3.15 0.12 -2.72
CA PHE A 8 4.06 0.84 -1.83
C PHE A 8 4.88 -0.21 -1.09
N GLU A 9 6.14 -0.34 -1.44
CA GLU A 9 7.05 -1.30 -0.81
C GLU A 9 8.37 -0.64 -0.43
N SER A 10 8.93 -1.11 0.69
CA SER A 10 10.27 -0.69 1.10
C SER A 10 10.93 -1.72 2.01
N LEU A 11 12.26 -1.74 1.95
CA LEU A 11 13.13 -2.48 2.86
C LEU A 11 13.63 -1.62 4.02
N THR A 12 13.58 -0.29 3.88
CA THR A 12 14.24 0.65 4.78
C THR A 12 13.29 1.65 5.42
N LYS A 13 12.13 1.93 4.79
CA LYS A 13 11.11 2.78 5.40
C LYS A 13 10.42 2.05 6.54
N SER A 14 10.00 2.82 7.54
CA SER A 14 9.12 2.32 8.57
C SER A 14 7.76 1.94 7.99
N TRP A 15 7.03 1.07 8.68
CA TRP A 15 5.62 0.79 8.37
C TRP A 15 4.78 2.06 8.35
N GLU A 16 5.07 3.01 9.24
CA GLU A 16 4.33 4.25 9.34
C GLU A 16 4.51 5.13 8.10
N ASP A 17 5.72 5.22 7.57
CA ASP A 17 5.99 6.00 6.35
C ASP A 17 5.33 5.38 5.13
N LEU A 18 5.35 4.04 5.02
CA LEU A 18 4.60 3.33 3.97
C LEU A 18 3.09 3.56 4.08
N CYS A 19 2.55 3.51 5.29
CA CYS A 19 1.14 3.83 5.54
C CYS A 19 0.80 5.28 5.17
N LYS A 20 1.67 6.25 5.47
CA LYS A 20 1.50 7.66 5.09
C LYS A 20 1.43 7.82 3.58
N GLU A 21 2.32 7.18 2.83
CA GLU A 21 2.33 7.23 1.37
C GLU A 21 1.09 6.59 0.74
N ALA A 22 0.71 5.40 1.22
CA ALA A 22 -0.50 4.73 0.77
C ALA A 22 -1.76 5.55 1.07
N THR A 23 -1.83 6.18 2.25
CA THR A 23 -2.96 7.03 2.66
C THR A 23 -3.05 8.30 1.83
N ALA A 24 -1.92 8.94 1.54
CA ALA A 24 -1.89 10.13 0.67
C ALA A 24 -2.44 9.80 -0.71
N PHE A 25 -1.99 8.70 -1.32
CA PHE A 25 -2.50 8.27 -2.62
C PHE A 25 -3.98 7.85 -2.58
N ALA A 26 -4.40 7.10 -1.57
CA ALA A 26 -5.81 6.72 -1.41
C ALA A 26 -6.73 7.96 -1.29
N SER A 27 -6.22 9.02 -0.66
CA SER A 27 -6.93 10.30 -0.54
C SER A 27 -7.06 11.02 -1.90
N GLU A 28 -6.02 10.97 -2.74
CA GLU A 28 -6.04 11.52 -4.11
C GLU A 28 -6.99 10.74 -5.05
N VAL A 29 -7.05 9.41 -4.91
CA VAL A 29 -8.01 8.57 -5.64
C VAL A 29 -9.44 8.98 -5.29
N GLY A 30 -9.71 9.24 -4.02
CA GLY A 30 -11.01 9.65 -3.51
C GLY A 30 -11.96 8.48 -3.24
N LYS A 31 -12.89 8.68 -2.30
CA LYS A 31 -13.77 7.63 -1.75
C LYS A 31 -14.57 6.84 -2.78
N GLU A 32 -14.98 7.49 -3.87
CA GLU A 32 -15.84 6.88 -4.90
C GLU A 32 -15.08 5.90 -5.81
N ARG A 33 -13.75 6.05 -5.90
CA ARG A 33 -12.89 5.23 -6.77
C ARG A 33 -12.05 4.23 -6.00
N LEU A 34 -11.84 4.43 -4.70
CA LEU A 34 -11.08 3.51 -3.86
C LEU A 34 -11.84 2.19 -3.68
N ILE A 35 -11.19 1.07 -4.00
CA ILE A 35 -11.76 -0.28 -3.86
C ILE A 35 -11.29 -0.92 -2.55
N ASN A 36 -9.98 -0.95 -2.31
CA ASN A 36 -9.38 -1.68 -1.18
C ASN A 36 -7.95 -1.21 -0.90
N ILE A 37 -7.47 -1.40 0.33
CA ILE A 37 -6.04 -1.34 0.69
C ILE A 37 -5.64 -2.70 1.29
N SER A 38 -4.72 -3.39 0.63
CA SER A 38 -4.20 -4.70 1.05
C SER A 38 -2.80 -4.56 1.62
N VAL A 39 -2.46 -5.39 2.59
CA VAL A 39 -1.12 -5.41 3.21
C VAL A 39 -0.53 -6.82 3.18
N ALA A 40 0.76 -6.89 2.85
CA ALA A 40 1.56 -8.11 2.97
C ALA A 40 2.87 -7.78 3.69
N ALA A 41 3.23 -8.61 4.66
CA ALA A 41 4.50 -8.54 5.36
C ALA A 41 5.23 -9.87 5.16
N GLY A 42 6.42 -9.83 4.57
CA GLY A 42 7.26 -11.01 4.37
C GLY A 42 8.50 -10.93 5.24
N GLY A 43 8.54 -11.64 6.36
CA GLY A 43 9.72 -11.76 7.21
C GLY A 43 9.62 -12.96 8.15
N SER A 44 10.69 -13.72 8.32
CA SER A 44 10.81 -14.69 9.42
C SER A 44 11.20 -13.94 10.69
N ALA A 45 11.05 -14.53 11.87
CA ALA A 45 11.48 -13.95 13.16
C ALA A 45 12.98 -13.52 13.24
N TRP A 46 13.74 -13.70 12.16
CA TRP A 46 15.18 -13.60 12.02
C TRP A 46 15.57 -12.64 10.87
N ALA A 47 14.61 -12.15 10.09
CA ALA A 47 14.86 -11.35 8.89
C ALA A 47 14.01 -10.09 8.86
N TRP A 48 14.64 -8.98 8.49
CA TRP A 48 14.00 -7.67 8.25
C TRP A 48 12.93 -7.85 7.18
N GLY A 49 11.66 -7.71 7.57
CA GLY A 49 10.54 -8.07 6.72
C GLY A 49 10.31 -7.07 5.60
N LYS A 50 10.08 -7.55 4.37
CA LYS A 50 9.55 -6.72 3.28
C LYS A 50 8.13 -6.30 3.61
N ALA A 51 7.88 -5.01 3.69
CA ALA A 51 6.55 -4.45 3.83
C ALA A 51 6.02 -4.05 2.44
N LEU A 52 4.81 -4.53 2.10
CA LEU A 52 4.10 -4.18 0.87
C LEU A 52 2.67 -3.75 1.22
N ILE A 53 2.27 -2.58 0.73
CA ILE A 53 0.89 -2.09 0.73
C ILE A 53 0.43 -1.94 -0.71
N VAL A 54 -0.78 -2.40 -1.03
CA VAL A 54 -1.37 -2.30 -2.37
C VAL A 54 -2.69 -1.54 -2.26
N VAL A 55 -2.82 -0.43 -2.99
CA VAL A 55 -4.05 0.36 -3.08
C VAL A 55 -4.75 0.05 -4.40
N TRP A 56 -5.97 -0.49 -4.34
CA TRP A 56 -6.79 -0.87 -5.48
C TRP A 56 -7.84 0.21 -5.75
N TYR A 57 -8.02 0.60 -7.02
CA TYR A 57 -8.93 1.68 -7.39
C TYR A 57 -9.49 1.55 -8.81
N TRP A 58 -10.58 2.28 -9.07
CA TRP A 58 -11.15 2.44 -10.41
C TRP A 58 -10.52 3.61 -11.15
N GLU A 59 -10.10 3.38 -12.40
CA GLU A 59 -9.71 4.41 -13.38
C GLU A 59 -10.68 4.44 -14.57
#